data_AF-A0A7I7K8E9-F1
#
_entry.id   AF-A0A7I7K8E9-F1
#
_cell.length_a   1.000
_cell.length_b   1.000
_cell.length_c   1.000
_cell.angle_alpha   90.00
_cell.angle_beta   90.00
_cell.angle_gamma   90.00
#
_symmetry.space_group_name_H-M   'P 1'
#
loop_
_entity.id
_entity.type
_entity.pdbx_description
1 polymer ?
#
loop_
_entity_poly.entity_id
_entity_poly.type
_entity_poly.pdbx_seq_one_letter_code
_entity_poly.pdbx_strand_id
1 'polypeptide(L)'
;MTAPPSLHHIVFAVSPQRQHQTVSMFTELGFTFNTTDLTELGVRVHLDWDHGVELISPIAGSSGEVAASVNDFLDRHGDGVYTVVVRVPDASDAEAVATGYGATVRFRQSFSGDGSYLHEVDLSVLGLPLTLLATNVS
;
A
#
# COMPACT_ATOMS: atom_id res chain seq x y z
N MET A 1 23.34 -6.06 8.31
CA MET A 1 23.22 -6.32 6.86
C MET A 1 21.87 -5.77 6.44
N THR A 2 21.80 -4.90 5.43
CA THR A 2 20.54 -4.43 4.85
C THR A 2 19.85 -5.59 4.14
N ALA A 3 18.55 -5.79 4.35
CA ALA A 3 17.82 -6.87 3.72
C ALA A 3 17.86 -6.73 2.18
N PRO A 4 18.02 -7.82 1.41
CA PRO A 4 17.97 -7.75 -0.05
C PRO A 4 16.57 -7.30 -0.51
N PRO A 5 16.46 -6.66 -1.69
CA PRO A 5 15.15 -6.31 -2.23
C PRO A 5 14.25 -7.54 -2.41
N SER A 6 12.97 -7.40 -2.10
CA SER A 6 11.98 -8.48 -2.24
C SER A 6 10.58 -7.92 -2.53
N LEU A 7 9.70 -8.75 -3.10
CA LEU A 7 8.26 -8.47 -3.02
C LEU A 7 7.86 -8.51 -1.53
N HIS A 8 7.13 -7.50 -1.08
CA HIS A 8 6.67 -7.42 0.30
C HIS A 8 5.20 -7.82 0.42
N HIS A 9 4.32 -7.11 -0.28
CA HIS A 9 2.90 -7.39 -0.31
C HIS A 9 2.27 -6.72 -1.53
N ILE A 10 1.04 -7.10 -1.84
CA ILE A 10 0.22 -6.47 -2.88
C ILE A 10 -0.92 -5.73 -2.19
N VAL A 11 -1.15 -4.49 -2.60
CA VAL A 11 -2.28 -3.69 -2.13
C VAL A 11 -3.39 -3.73 -3.16
N PHE A 12 -4.57 -4.16 -2.74
CA PHE A 12 -5.79 -4.08 -3.52
C PHE A 12 -6.64 -2.91 -3.05
N ALA A 13 -7.01 -2.02 -3.96
CA ALA A 13 -8.07 -1.06 -3.72
C ALA A 13 -9.42 -1.77 -3.94
N VAL A 14 -10.28 -1.71 -2.93
CA VAL A 14 -11.61 -2.34 -2.95
C VAL A 14 -12.64 -1.29 -2.59
N SER A 15 -13.71 -1.20 -3.38
CA SER A 15 -14.84 -0.31 -3.06
C SER A 15 -15.43 -0.60 -1.67
N PRO A 16 -15.88 0.41 -0.91
CA PRO A 16 -16.47 0.20 0.42
C PRO A 16 -17.63 -0.80 0.43
N GLN A 17 -18.39 -0.88 -0.67
CA GLN A 17 -19.52 -1.79 -0.81
C GLN A 17 -19.09 -3.27 -0.94
N ARG A 18 -17.90 -3.54 -1.48
CA ARG A 18 -17.37 -4.89 -1.68
C ARG A 18 -16.32 -5.31 -0.66
N GLN A 19 -15.89 -4.40 0.21
CA GLN A 19 -14.86 -4.64 1.23
C GLN A 19 -15.18 -5.89 2.07
N HIS A 20 -16.36 -5.96 2.69
CA HIS A 20 -16.73 -7.08 3.56
C HIS A 20 -16.66 -8.42 2.82
N GLN A 21 -17.24 -8.51 1.62
CA GLN A 21 -17.22 -9.74 0.83
C GLN A 21 -15.80 -10.15 0.42
N THR A 22 -14.95 -9.18 0.08
CA THR A 22 -13.56 -9.44 -0.32
C THR A 22 -12.74 -9.95 0.86
N VAL A 23 -12.88 -9.33 2.03
CA VAL A 23 -12.26 -9.80 3.28
C VAL A 23 -12.71 -11.22 3.60
N SER A 24 -14.02 -11.50 3.56
CA SER A 24 -14.54 -12.85 3.81
C SER A 24 -13.95 -13.89 2.85
N MET A 25 -13.87 -13.60 1.56
CA MET A 25 -13.28 -14.50 0.57
C MET A 25 -11.82 -14.82 0.91
N PHE A 26 -10.98 -13.81 1.18
CA PHE A 26 -9.58 -14.05 1.55
C PHE A 26 -9.45 -14.80 2.88
N THR A 27 -10.29 -14.51 3.87
CA THR A 27 -10.31 -15.27 5.13
C THR A 27 -10.71 -16.74 4.92
N GLU A 28 -11.68 -17.02 4.05
CA GLU A 28 -12.04 -18.39 3.67
C GLU A 28 -10.91 -19.11 2.93
N LEU A 29 -10.04 -18.38 2.23
CA LEU A 29 -8.81 -18.90 1.62
C LEU A 29 -7.66 -19.10 2.63
N GLY A 30 -7.84 -18.67 3.89
CA GLY A 30 -6.88 -18.88 4.97
C GLY A 30 -6.08 -17.64 5.39
N PHE A 31 -6.36 -16.45 4.84
CA PHE A 31 -5.71 -15.21 5.25
C PHE A 31 -6.23 -14.70 6.61
N THR A 32 -5.34 -14.10 7.39
CA THR A 32 -5.60 -13.56 8.72
C THR A 32 -5.28 -12.07 8.76
N PHE A 33 -6.29 -11.23 8.52
CA PHE A 33 -6.10 -9.79 8.47
C PHE A 33 -6.07 -9.12 9.85
N ASN A 34 -5.08 -8.27 10.06
CA ASN A 34 -5.14 -7.19 11.02
C ASN A 34 -5.93 -6.03 10.41
N THR A 35 -6.98 -5.58 11.10
CA THR A 35 -7.83 -4.49 10.62
C THR A 35 -7.52 -3.21 11.38
N THR A 36 -7.34 -2.10 10.68
CA THR A 36 -7.10 -0.79 11.30
C THR A 36 -7.63 0.31 10.41
N ASP A 37 -8.21 1.35 11.02
CA ASP A 37 -8.56 2.58 10.32
C ASP A 37 -7.40 3.56 10.44
N LEU A 38 -6.78 3.88 9.31
CA LEU A 38 -5.77 4.95 9.21
C LEU A 38 -6.50 6.25 8.95
N THR A 39 -7.10 6.81 10.01
CA THR A 39 -8.03 7.95 9.93
C THR A 39 -7.41 9.19 9.27
N GLU A 40 -6.14 9.47 9.53
CA GLU A 40 -5.38 10.57 8.90
C GLU A 40 -5.22 10.39 7.40
N LEU A 41 -5.00 9.14 6.94
CA LEU A 41 -4.90 8.80 5.53
C LEU A 41 -6.28 8.61 4.87
N GLY A 42 -7.31 8.42 5.70
CA GLY A 42 -8.69 8.27 5.28
C GLY A 42 -9.05 6.90 4.71
N VAL A 43 -8.30 5.87 5.04
CA VAL A 43 -8.52 4.50 4.53
C VAL A 43 -8.68 3.50 5.67
N ARG A 44 -9.54 2.51 5.44
CA ARG A 44 -9.58 1.28 6.24
C ARG A 44 -8.65 0.27 5.57
N VAL A 45 -7.80 -0.33 6.38
CA VAL A 45 -6.80 -1.31 5.97
C VAL A 45 -7.12 -2.67 6.58
N HIS A 46 -7.07 -3.72 5.76
CA HIS A 46 -7.00 -5.11 6.19
C HIS A 46 -5.68 -5.69 5.69
N LEU A 47 -4.76 -5.98 6.60
CA LEU A 47 -3.39 -6.36 6.25
C LEU A 47 -2.99 -7.70 6.87
N ASP A 48 -2.54 -8.60 6.02
CA ASP A 48 -1.90 -9.86 6.38
C ASP A 48 -0.46 -9.81 5.87
N TRP A 49 0.47 -9.46 6.77
CA TRP A 49 1.89 -9.33 6.47
C TRP A 49 2.52 -10.66 6.08
N ASP A 50 2.16 -11.73 6.80
CA ASP A 50 2.74 -13.06 6.64
C ASP A 50 2.40 -13.65 5.25
N HIS A 51 1.25 -13.27 4.70
CA HIS A 51 0.79 -13.75 3.39
C HIS A 51 0.81 -12.68 2.29
N GLY A 52 1.30 -11.47 2.58
CA GLY A 52 1.60 -10.45 1.59
C GLY A 52 0.37 -9.83 0.90
N VAL A 53 -0.75 -9.68 1.60
CA VAL A 53 -1.97 -9.07 1.05
C VAL A 53 -2.46 -7.93 1.95
N GLU A 54 -2.69 -6.78 1.31
CA GLU A 54 -3.36 -5.63 1.90
C GLU A 54 -4.62 -5.29 1.10
N LEU A 55 -5.73 -5.06 1.80
CA LEU A 55 -6.95 -4.49 1.22
C LEU A 55 -7.15 -3.09 1.79
N ILE A 56 -7.25 -2.10 0.91
CA ILE A 56 -7.56 -0.72 1.28
C ILE A 56 -8.90 -0.30 0.70
N SER A 57 -9.69 0.39 1.53
CA SER A 57 -10.94 1.00 1.09
C SER A 57 -11.06 2.41 1.67
N PRO A 58 -11.55 3.39 0.89
CA PRO A 58 -11.70 4.75 1.37
C PRO A 58 -12.79 4.82 2.45
N ILE A 59 -12.50 5.54 3.53
CA ILE A 59 -13.48 5.87 4.57
C ILE A 59 -14.40 6.96 4.00
N ALA A 60 -15.71 6.71 4.02
CA ALA A 60 -16.70 7.62 3.44
C ALA A 60 -16.60 9.02 4.06
N GLY A 61 -16.49 10.04 3.20
CA GLY A 61 -16.39 11.45 3.61
C GLY A 61 -15.02 11.87 4.15
N SER A 62 -14.01 11.01 4.13
CA SER A 62 -12.66 11.41 4.53
C SER A 62 -12.04 12.40 3.53
N SER A 63 -11.29 13.37 4.06
CA SER A 63 -10.46 14.30 3.28
C SER A 63 -8.99 13.88 3.21
N GLY A 64 -8.65 12.65 3.62
CA GLY A 64 -7.30 12.12 3.57
C GLY A 64 -6.76 11.98 2.15
N GLU A 65 -5.48 12.29 1.95
CA GLU A 65 -4.83 12.29 0.63
C GLU A 65 -4.82 10.90 -0.03
N VAL A 66 -4.60 9.85 0.76
CA VAL A 66 -4.66 8.47 0.28
C VAL A 66 -6.08 8.10 -0.09
N ALA A 67 -7.08 8.49 0.71
CA ALA A 67 -8.49 8.29 0.35
C ALA A 67 -8.86 8.93 -0.99
N ALA A 68 -8.36 10.15 -1.27
CA ALA A 68 -8.57 10.80 -2.56
C ALA A 68 -7.97 9.97 -3.71
N SER A 69 -6.74 9.49 -3.55
CA SER A 69 -6.06 8.67 -4.56
C SER A 69 -6.74 7.31 -4.79
N VAL A 70 -7.24 6.68 -3.72
CA VAL A 70 -7.97 5.41 -3.80
C VAL A 70 -9.34 5.59 -4.44
N ASN A 71 -10.09 6.65 -4.11
CA ASN A 71 -11.36 6.96 -4.76
C ASN A 71 -11.17 7.16 -6.28
N ASP A 72 -10.16 7.94 -6.65
CA ASP A 72 -9.81 8.24 -8.03
C ASP A 72 -9.37 6.97 -8.80
N PHE A 73 -8.65 6.05 -8.16
CA PHE A 73 -8.35 4.73 -8.73
C PHE A 73 -9.63 3.92 -8.96
N LEU A 74 -10.49 3.81 -7.94
CA LEU A 74 -11.73 3.03 -8.00
C LEU A 74 -12.69 3.57 -9.06
N ASP A 75 -12.79 4.89 -9.22
CA ASP A 75 -13.64 5.53 -10.23
C ASP A 75 -13.18 5.21 -11.66
N ARG A 76 -11.86 5.10 -11.89
CA ARG A 76 -11.31 4.80 -13.22
C ARG A 76 -11.23 3.31 -13.54
N HIS A 77 -10.96 2.48 -12.55
CA HIS A 77 -10.55 1.09 -12.76
C HIS A 77 -11.48 0.06 -12.11
N GLY A 78 -12.33 0.47 -11.17
CA GLY A 78 -13.00 -0.45 -10.26
C GLY A 78 -12.03 -1.05 -9.24
N ASP A 79 -12.41 -2.19 -8.66
CA ASP A 79 -11.52 -2.90 -7.71
C ASP A 79 -10.32 -3.50 -8.45
N GLY A 80 -9.16 -3.50 -7.80
CA GLY A 80 -7.97 -4.08 -8.42
C GLY A 80 -6.68 -3.85 -7.64
N VAL A 81 -5.57 -4.27 -8.23
CA VAL A 81 -4.22 -4.01 -7.71
C VAL A 81 -3.96 -2.51 -7.77
N TYR A 82 -3.88 -1.88 -6.60
CA TYR A 82 -3.60 -0.46 -6.44
C TYR A 82 -2.10 -0.20 -6.59
N THR A 83 -1.28 -1.01 -5.91
CA THR A 83 0.18 -0.93 -5.98
C THR A 83 0.83 -2.25 -5.56
N VAL A 84 2.02 -2.51 -6.08
CA VAL A 84 2.88 -3.63 -5.68
C VAL A 84 4.00 -3.09 -4.80
N VAL A 85 4.09 -3.59 -3.57
CA VAL A 85 5.06 -3.07 -2.60
C VAL A 85 6.35 -3.89 -2.67
N VAL A 86 7.44 -3.20 -3.00
CA VAL A 86 8.78 -3.77 -3.08
C VAL A 86 9.58 -3.28 -1.88
N ARG A 87 10.02 -4.22 -1.05
CA ARG A 87 10.95 -3.91 0.03
C ARG A 87 12.31 -3.57 -0.57
N VAL A 88 12.90 -2.47 -0.14
CA VAL A 88 14.23 -2.01 -0.54
C VAL A 88 15.06 -1.61 0.69
N PRO A 89 16.40 -1.64 0.60
CA PRO A 89 17.26 -1.18 1.69
C PRO A 89 17.01 0.27 2.10
N ASP A 90 16.77 1.15 1.12
CA ASP A 90 16.52 2.58 1.29
C ASP A 90 15.53 3.04 0.21
N ALA A 91 14.42 3.64 0.64
CA ALA A 91 13.36 4.06 -0.27
C ALA A 91 13.75 5.31 -1.07
N SER A 92 14.61 6.18 -0.55
CA SER A 92 15.06 7.41 -1.22
C SER A 92 16.02 7.08 -2.37
N ASP A 93 16.98 6.18 -2.13
CA ASP A 93 17.90 5.72 -3.16
C ASP A 93 17.13 4.99 -4.28
N ALA A 94 16.15 4.16 -3.90
CA ALA A 94 15.30 3.47 -4.86
C ALA A 94 14.40 4.45 -5.64
N GLU A 95 13.88 5.50 -5.00
CA GLU A 95 13.12 6.56 -5.66
C GLU A 95 13.99 7.29 -6.70
N ALA A 96 15.25 7.59 -6.38
CA ALA A 96 16.18 8.23 -7.32
C ALA A 96 16.41 7.35 -8.56
N VAL A 97 16.55 6.04 -8.38
CA VAL A 97 16.62 5.08 -9.49
C VAL A 97 15.35 5.13 -10.33
N ALA A 98 14.17 5.02 -9.72
CA ALA A 98 12.89 5.03 -10.43
C ALA A 98 12.64 6.36 -11.17
N THR A 99 13.04 7.49 -10.58
CA THR A 99 12.98 8.82 -11.20
C THR A 99 13.79 8.87 -12.49
N GLY A 100 14.96 8.21 -12.54
CA GLY A 100 15.76 8.05 -13.76
C GLY A 100 15.02 7.32 -14.89
N TYR A 101 13.98 6.55 -14.58
CA TYR A 101 13.10 5.88 -15.54
C TYR A 101 11.76 6.61 -15.76
N GLY A 102 11.64 7.87 -15.31
CA GLY A 102 10.44 8.69 -15.50
C GLY A 102 9.33 8.40 -14.49
N ALA A 103 9.67 8.04 -13.26
CA ALA A 103 8.67 7.85 -12.22
C ALA A 103 7.88 9.12 -11.90
N THR A 104 6.59 8.95 -11.60
CA THR A 104 5.70 9.97 -11.02
C THR A 104 5.34 9.54 -9.61
N VAL A 105 5.76 10.29 -8.60
CA VAL A 105 5.43 10.01 -7.20
C VAL A 105 4.03 10.50 -6.90
N ARG A 106 3.21 9.63 -6.29
CA ARG A 106 1.86 9.94 -5.81
C ARG A 106 1.86 10.36 -4.35
N PHE A 107 2.63 9.67 -3.51
CA PHE A 107 2.62 9.88 -2.07
C PHE A 107 3.95 9.45 -1.43
N ARG A 108 4.32 10.10 -0.32
CA ARG A 108 5.45 9.70 0.52
C ARG A 108 5.03 9.69 1.98
N GLN A 109 5.46 8.68 2.71
CA GLN A 109 5.23 8.58 4.14
C GLN A 109 6.46 8.04 4.85
N SER A 110 6.75 8.61 6.01
CA SER A 110 7.74 8.05 6.91
C SER A 110 7.18 7.98 8.32
N PHE A 111 7.36 6.83 8.95
CA PHE A 111 7.05 6.60 10.35
C PHE A 111 8.28 6.02 11.06
N SER A 112 8.54 6.47 12.28
CA SER A 112 9.55 5.89 13.15
C SER A 112 9.09 5.97 14.60
N GLY A 113 8.99 4.84 15.28
CA GLY A 113 8.49 4.76 16.66
C GLY A 113 8.58 3.34 17.21
N ASP A 114 8.74 3.20 18.53
CA ASP A 114 8.74 1.92 19.24
C ASP A 114 9.70 0.84 18.68
N GLY A 115 10.83 1.28 18.12
CA GLY A 115 11.83 0.39 17.50
C GLY A 115 11.48 -0.06 16.08
N SER A 116 10.33 0.32 15.56
CA SER A 116 9.90 0.11 14.18
C SER A 116 10.10 1.38 13.35
N TYR A 117 10.42 1.20 12.08
CA TYR A 117 10.42 2.28 11.10
C TYR A 117 9.84 1.82 9.78
N LEU A 118 9.35 2.79 9.03
CA LEU A 118 8.80 2.62 7.71
C LEU A 118 9.05 3.89 6.91
N HIS A 119 9.54 3.76 5.68
CA HIS A 119 9.63 4.82 4.70
C HIS A 119 9.08 4.29 3.39
N GLU A 120 7.98 4.89 2.94
CA GLU A 120 7.24 4.52 1.75
C GLU A 120 7.25 5.64 0.72
N VAL A 121 7.45 5.24 -0.53
CA VAL A 121 7.29 6.10 -1.71
C VAL A 121 6.38 5.38 -2.70
N ASP A 122 5.13 5.84 -2.78
CA ASP A 122 4.14 5.34 -3.74
C ASP A 122 4.29 6.08 -5.07
N LEU A 123 4.49 5.36 -6.16
CA LEU A 123 4.79 5.93 -7.46
C LEU A 123 4.23 5.11 -8.64
N SER A 124 4.21 5.73 -9.82
CA SER A 124 4.08 5.01 -11.09
C SER A 124 5.35 5.18 -11.89
N VAL A 125 5.84 4.10 -12.49
CA VAL A 125 7.03 4.14 -13.36
C VAL A 125 6.86 3.10 -14.47
N LEU A 126 7.12 3.49 -15.73
CA LEU A 126 6.96 2.61 -16.89
C LEU A 126 5.59 1.90 -16.98
N GLY A 127 4.53 2.55 -16.50
CA GLY A 127 3.17 1.99 -16.45
C GLY A 127 2.91 1.01 -15.32
N LEU A 128 3.87 0.80 -14.42
CA LEU A 128 3.75 -0.07 -13.25
C LEU A 128 3.38 0.75 -12.01
N PRO A 129 2.40 0.32 -11.20
CA PRO A 129 2.16 0.91 -9.89
C PRO A 129 3.06 0.23 -8.85
N LEU A 130 3.99 0.98 -8.27
CA LEU A 130 4.95 0.48 -7.30
C LEU A 130 4.96 1.33 -6.03
N THR A 131 5.12 0.69 -4.89
CA THR A 131 5.51 1.34 -3.63
C THR A 131 6.87 0.83 -3.23
N LEU A 132 7.81 1.74 -3.05
CA LEU A 132 9.14 1.44 -2.53
C LEU A 132 9.10 1.55 -1.02
N LEU A 133 9.40 0.46 -0.32
CA LEU A 133 9.26 0.37 1.13
C LEU A 133 10.59 0.01 1.79
N ALA A 134 11.11 0.90 2.62
CA ALA A 134 12.18 0.59 3.57
C ALA A 134 11.57 0.42 4.97
N THR A 135 11.66 -0.78 5.54
CA THR A 135 11.09 -1.10 6.86
C THR A 135 11.84 -2.25 7.52
N ASN A 136 11.83 -2.26 8.85
CA ASN A 136 12.25 -3.40 9.67
C ASN A 136 11.08 -4.23 10.23
N VAL A 137 9.83 -3.86 9.93
CA VAL A 137 8.65 -4.66 10.23
C VAL A 137 8.59 -5.81 9.22
N SER A 138 8.26 -7.02 9.67
CA SER A 138 8.06 -8.21 8.85
C SER A 138 6.59 -8.50 8.73
#